data_AF-M1I7U6-F1
#
_entry.id   AF-M1I7U6-F1
#
_cell.length_a   1.000
_cell.length_b   1.000
_cell.length_c   1.000
_cell.angle_alpha   90.00
_cell.angle_beta   90.00
_cell.angle_gamma   90.00
#
_symmetry.space_group_name_H-M   'P 1'
#
loop_
_entity.id
_entity.type
_entity.pdbx_description
1 polymer ?
#
loop_
_entity_poly.entity_id
_entity_poly.type
_entity_poly.pdbx_seq_one_letter_code
_entity_poly.pdbx_strand_id
1 'polypeptide(L)'
;MYKMRFLKGYYEDDKGNLHLIISPPTFWCPPLFLYIMLEEIRNRLPDAIIEVKDHHDSKKLSECINNGLKFHECYSNESLNGDEYEKVKRTFEEKRSNKYGKLVQLSLNINGELCKLIAEAKER
;
A
#
# COMPACT_ATOMS: atom_id res chain seq x y z
N MET A 1 21.02 12.39 5.97
CA MET A 1 20.42 11.05 6.20
C MET A 1 19.03 11.04 5.57
N TYR A 2 18.88 10.46 4.38
CA TYR A 2 17.58 10.43 3.68
C TYR A 2 16.62 9.49 4.44
N LYS A 3 15.56 10.02 5.05
CA LYS A 3 14.48 9.21 5.61
C LYS A 3 13.72 8.58 4.43
N MET A 4 13.88 7.27 4.21
CA MET A 4 12.99 6.52 3.31
C MET A 4 11.59 6.51 3.92
N ARG A 5 10.69 7.34 3.38
CA ARG A 5 9.28 7.42 3.79
C ARG A 5 8.43 6.67 2.79
N PHE A 6 7.52 5.84 3.29
CA PHE A 6 6.58 5.11 2.45
C PHE A 6 5.56 6.05 1.79
N LEU A 7 4.95 6.94 2.56
CA LEU A 7 4.20 8.09 2.02
C LEU A 7 5.19 9.22 1.71
N LYS A 8 5.32 9.60 0.44
CA LYS A 8 6.16 10.71 -0.02
C LYS A 8 5.46 12.05 0.08
N GLY A 9 4.14 12.05 -0.05
CA GLY A 9 3.31 13.24 0.05
C GLY A 9 1.85 12.89 -0.21
N TYR A 10 1.00 13.88 0.02
CA TYR A 10 -0.42 13.80 -0.32
C TYR A 10 -0.90 15.21 -0.69
N TYR A 11 -1.98 15.30 -1.44
CA TYR A 11 -2.65 16.56 -1.75
C TYR A 11 -4.13 16.30 -2.02
N GLU A 12 -4.93 17.34 -1.97
CA GLU A 12 -6.33 17.31 -2.39
C GLU A 12 -6.43 18.05 -3.72
N ASP A 13 -7.16 17.49 -4.69
CA ASP A 13 -7.39 18.17 -5.96
C ASP A 13 -8.54 19.18 -5.88
N ASP A 14 -8.76 19.96 -6.94
CA ASP A 14 -9.82 20.99 -7.00
C ASP A 14 -11.25 20.41 -6.86
N LYS A 15 -11.41 19.09 -6.93
CA LYS A 15 -12.68 18.38 -6.77
C LYS A 15 -12.83 17.75 -5.38
N GLY A 16 -11.85 17.94 -4.50
CA GLY A 16 -11.85 17.39 -3.14
C GLY A 16 -11.35 15.95 -3.03
N ASN A 17 -10.77 15.37 -4.10
CA ASN A 17 -10.24 14.01 -4.02
C ASN A 17 -8.87 14.01 -3.36
N LEU A 18 -8.68 13.12 -2.38
CA LEU A 18 -7.39 12.92 -1.73
C LEU A 18 -6.47 12.07 -2.62
N HIS A 19 -5.30 12.60 -2.96
CA HIS A 19 -4.24 11.90 -3.69
C HIS A 19 -3.10 11.54 -2.74
N LEU A 20 -2.68 10.27 -2.74
CA LEU A 20 -1.59 9.75 -1.91
C LEU A 20 -0.42 9.33 -2.80
N ILE A 21 0.78 9.82 -2.52
CA ILE A 21 2.01 9.44 -3.24
C ILE A 21 2.78 8.44 -2.39
N ILE A 22 2.79 7.18 -2.82
CA ILE A 22 3.42 6.05 -2.14
C ILE A 22 4.71 5.66 -2.87
N SER A 23 5.78 5.39 -2.15
CA SER A 23 7.06 4.95 -2.71
C SER A 23 7.66 3.87 -1.81
N PRO A 24 7.93 2.67 -2.37
CA PRO A 24 8.54 1.60 -1.61
C PRO A 24 10.01 1.94 -1.27
N PRO A 25 10.62 1.22 -0.30
CA PRO A 25 12.02 1.44 0.07
C PRO A 25 13.00 1.08 -1.06
N THR A 26 12.58 0.27 -2.03
CA THR A 26 13.41 -0.16 -3.16
C THR A 26 12.60 -0.24 -4.45
N PHE A 27 13.25 0.06 -5.58
CA PHE A 27 12.65 -0.02 -6.93
C PHE A 27 12.19 -1.42 -7.34
N TRP A 28 12.86 -2.44 -6.80
CA TRP A 28 12.59 -3.87 -7.03
C TRP A 28 11.87 -4.53 -5.86
N CYS A 29 11.11 -3.76 -5.06
CA CYS A 29 10.22 -4.35 -4.06
C CYS A 29 9.30 -5.37 -4.76
N PRO A 30 9.04 -6.56 -4.20
CA PRO A 30 8.16 -7.49 -4.89
C PRO A 30 6.72 -6.90 -4.96
N PRO A 31 6.07 -6.89 -6.13
CA PRO A 31 4.74 -6.29 -6.31
C PRO A 31 3.72 -6.82 -5.31
N LEU A 32 3.79 -8.12 -5.00
CA LEU A 32 2.96 -8.80 -4.00
C LEU A 32 2.96 -8.09 -2.63
N PHE A 33 4.14 -7.79 -2.09
CA PHE A 33 4.25 -7.16 -0.78
C PHE A 33 3.73 -5.73 -0.80
N LEU A 34 4.03 -4.98 -1.87
CA LEU A 34 3.54 -3.62 -2.03
C LEU A 34 2.02 -3.61 -2.14
N TYR A 35 1.44 -4.53 -2.91
CA TYR A 35 -0.01 -4.63 -3.10
C TYR A 35 -0.77 -4.89 -1.81
N ILE A 36 -0.28 -5.77 -0.94
CA ILE A 36 -0.88 -6.02 0.38
C ILE A 36 -0.99 -4.72 1.19
N MET A 37 0.04 -3.87 1.16
CA MET A 37 0.01 -2.57 1.85
C MET A 37 -0.94 -1.57 1.19
N LEU A 38 -0.99 -1.57 -0.15
CA LEU A 38 -1.90 -0.70 -0.91
C LEU A 38 -3.37 -1.07 -0.64
N GLU A 39 -3.70 -2.36 -0.56
CA GLU A 39 -5.03 -2.84 -0.15
C GLU A 39 -5.38 -2.37 1.26
N GLU A 40 -4.45 -2.42 2.22
CA GLU A 40 -4.69 -1.91 3.57
C GLU A 40 -4.98 -0.41 3.59
N ILE A 41 -4.25 0.38 2.78
CA ILE A 41 -4.51 1.82 2.62
C ILE A 41 -5.89 2.03 2.00
N ARG A 42 -6.21 1.34 0.90
CA ARG A 42 -7.48 1.47 0.18
C ARG A 42 -8.68 1.09 1.04
N ASN A 43 -8.53 0.10 1.92
CA ASN A 43 -9.57 -0.30 2.87
C ASN A 43 -9.81 0.74 3.97
N ARG A 44 -8.81 1.57 4.29
CA ARG A 44 -8.92 2.63 5.32
C ARG A 44 -9.27 4.00 4.73
N LEU A 45 -8.88 4.25 3.49
CA LEU A 45 -9.08 5.47 2.74
C LEU A 45 -9.72 5.11 1.39
N PRO A 46 -11.00 4.73 1.37
CA PRO A 46 -11.66 4.20 0.17
C PRO A 46 -11.85 5.23 -0.94
N ASP A 47 -11.79 6.52 -0.66
CA ASP A 47 -11.94 7.54 -1.71
C ASP A 47 -10.60 8.14 -2.15
N ALA A 48 -9.50 7.67 -1.56
CA ALA A 48 -8.17 8.14 -1.91
C ALA A 48 -7.67 7.53 -3.22
N ILE A 49 -7.12 8.38 -4.08
CA ILE A 49 -6.41 7.99 -5.30
C ILE A 49 -4.95 7.76 -4.92
N ILE A 50 -4.42 6.56 -5.24
CA ILE A 50 -3.07 6.17 -4.85
C ILE A 50 -2.14 6.19 -6.07
N GLU A 51 -1.08 6.99 -6.00
CA GLU A 51 0.01 7.05 -6.97
C GLU A 51 1.26 6.35 -6.41
N VAL A 52 1.69 5.26 -7.04
CA VAL A 52 2.92 4.54 -6.70
C VAL A 52 4.09 5.12 -7.51
N LYS A 53 5.15 5.58 -6.84
CA LYS A 53 6.42 6.07 -7.43
C LYS A 53 7.59 5.17 -7.06
N ASP A 54 8.71 5.37 -7.75
CA ASP A 54 9.99 4.72 -7.47
C ASP A 54 9.92 3.18 -7.44
N HIS A 55 9.08 2.58 -8.28
CA HIS A 55 8.92 1.14 -8.42
C HIS A 55 8.91 0.75 -9.90
N HIS A 56 9.47 -0.41 -10.26
CA HIS A 56 9.51 -0.86 -11.65
C HIS A 56 8.11 -0.99 -12.28
N ASP A 57 7.13 -1.38 -11.47
CA ASP A 57 5.72 -1.54 -11.85
C ASP A 57 4.81 -0.41 -11.34
N SER A 58 5.35 0.77 -11.05
CA SER A 58 4.62 1.92 -10.50
C SER A 58 3.26 2.19 -11.18
N LYS A 59 3.25 2.24 -12.52
CA LYS A 59 2.04 2.51 -13.30
C LYS A 59 0.98 1.42 -13.09
N LYS A 60 1.39 0.16 -13.28
CA LYS A 60 0.51 -1.01 -13.17
C LYS A 60 -0.10 -1.11 -11.77
N LEU A 61 0.70 -0.97 -10.72
CA LEU A 61 0.23 -1.00 -9.34
C LEU A 61 -0.80 0.11 -9.04
N SER A 62 -0.52 1.33 -9.49
CA SER A 62 -1.42 2.48 -9.31
C SER A 62 -2.76 2.25 -10.01
N GLU A 63 -2.75 1.81 -11.26
CA GLU A 63 -3.97 1.50 -12.01
C GLU A 63 -4.77 0.38 -11.35
N CYS A 64 -4.10 -0.68 -10.91
CA CYS A 64 -4.72 -1.83 -10.28
C CYS A 64 -5.46 -1.49 -8.98
N ILE A 65 -4.78 -0.81 -8.05
CA ILE A 65 -5.40 -0.50 -6.76
C ILE A 65 -6.53 0.51 -6.89
N ASN A 66 -6.40 1.49 -7.78
CA ASN A 66 -7.43 2.52 -7.96
C ASN A 66 -8.68 1.98 -8.66
N ASN A 67 -8.54 0.97 -9.51
CA ASN A 67 -9.66 0.25 -10.13
C ASN A 67 -10.29 -0.82 -9.22
N GLY A 68 -9.77 -1.02 -8.00
CA GLY A 68 -10.29 -2.01 -7.06
C GLY A 68 -10.05 -3.46 -7.50
N LEU A 69 -9.07 -3.69 -8.37
CA LEU A 69 -8.72 -5.03 -8.84
C LEU A 69 -8.01 -5.81 -7.73
N LYS A 70 -8.14 -7.13 -7.75
CA LYS A 70 -7.33 -8.03 -6.91
C LYS A 70 -5.95 -8.22 -7.55
N PHE A 71 -4.97 -8.59 -6.72
CA PHE A 71 -3.61 -8.82 -7.20
C PHE A 71 -3.55 -9.81 -8.39
N HIS A 72 -4.28 -10.92 -8.31
CA HIS A 72 -4.29 -11.95 -9.36
C HIS A 72 -4.92 -11.47 -10.68
N GLU A 73 -5.76 -10.45 -10.67
CA GLU A 73 -6.35 -9.87 -11.89
C GLU A 73 -5.31 -9.02 -12.62
N CYS A 74 -4.43 -8.36 -11.87
CA CYS A 74 -3.36 -7.52 -12.39
C CYS A 74 -2.10 -8.31 -12.77
N TYR A 75 -1.82 -9.36 -12.02
CA TYR A 75 -0.60 -10.15 -12.11
C TYR A 75 -0.89 -11.58 -12.54
N SER A 76 -1.89 -11.76 -13.41
CA SER A 76 -2.35 -13.07 -13.91
C SER A 76 -1.26 -13.91 -14.60
N ASN A 77 -0.28 -13.24 -15.20
CA ASN A 77 0.85 -13.89 -15.89
C ASN A 77 2.03 -14.18 -14.96
N GLU A 78 2.07 -13.59 -13.76
CA GLU A 78 3.07 -13.91 -12.75
C GLU A 78 2.53 -15.09 -11.94
N SER A 79 3.18 -16.23 -12.12
CA SER A 79 2.69 -17.56 -11.71
C SER A 79 2.54 -17.72 -10.19
N LEU A 80 1.58 -17.04 -9.58
CA LEU A 80 1.04 -17.39 -8.27
C LEU A 80 -0.01 -18.47 -8.48
N ASN A 81 0.29 -19.69 -8.06
CA ASN A 81 -0.65 -20.80 -8.19
C ASN A 81 -1.70 -20.73 -7.06
N GLY A 82 -2.98 -20.60 -7.40
CA GLY A 82 -4.09 -20.67 -6.44
C GLY A 82 -4.02 -19.61 -5.33
N ASP A 83 -4.22 -20.02 -4.08
CA ASP A 83 -4.35 -19.14 -2.91
C ASP A 83 -3.01 -18.58 -2.36
N GLU A 84 -1.94 -18.55 -3.15
CA GLU A 84 -0.61 -18.15 -2.68
C GLU A 84 -0.57 -16.70 -2.19
N TYR A 85 -1.23 -15.78 -2.90
CA TYR A 85 -1.43 -14.40 -2.47
C TYR A 85 -2.06 -14.34 -1.08
N GLU A 86 -3.19 -15.04 -0.90
CA GLU A 86 -3.94 -15.04 0.36
C GLU A 86 -3.16 -15.69 1.50
N LYS A 87 -2.35 -16.72 1.22
CA LYS A 87 -1.45 -17.32 2.21
C LYS A 87 -0.38 -16.34 2.68
N VAL A 88 0.23 -15.59 1.76
CA VAL A 88 1.25 -14.58 2.09
C VAL A 88 0.62 -13.42 2.86
N LYS A 89 -0.53 -12.93 2.41
CA LYS A 89 -1.31 -11.89 3.09
C LYS A 89 -1.66 -12.30 4.52
N ARG A 90 -2.24 -13.48 4.71
CA ARG A 90 -2.56 -14.01 6.06
C ARG A 90 -1.32 -14.13 6.93
N THR A 91 -0.22 -14.67 6.40
CA THR A 91 1.06 -14.78 7.13
C THR A 91 1.57 -13.40 7.56
N PHE A 92 1.43 -12.40 6.70
CA PHE A 92 1.82 -11.02 6.99
C PHE A 92 0.96 -10.42 8.12
N GLU A 93 -0.36 -10.61 8.06
CA GLU A 93 -1.31 -10.16 9.08
C GLU A 93 -1.11 -10.86 10.44
N GLU A 94 -0.86 -12.17 10.44
CA GLU A 94 -0.56 -12.96 11.63
C GLU A 94 0.75 -12.52 12.29
N LYS A 95 1.82 -12.34 11.50
CA LYS A 95 3.11 -11.84 11.99
C LYS A 95 3.04 -10.39 12.46
N ARG A 96 2.12 -9.59 11.91
CA ARG A 96 1.83 -8.23 12.39
C ARG A 96 1.14 -8.25 13.75
N SER A 97 0.25 -9.23 13.98
CA SER A 97 -0.56 -9.34 15.20
C SER A 97 0.20 -10.00 16.36
N ASN A 98 1.05 -10.99 16.08
CA ASN A 98 1.87 -11.70 17.07
C ASN A 98 3.21 -11.01 17.34
N LYS A 99 3.19 -9.98 18.21
CA LYS A 99 4.29 -9.39 19.03
C LYS A 99 5.72 -9.26 18.42
N TYR A 100 6.24 -8.03 18.47
CA TYR A 100 7.62 -7.53 18.19
C TYR A 100 7.90 -6.92 16.80
N GLY A 101 7.38 -5.70 16.60
CA GLY A 101 8.24 -4.51 16.52
C GLY A 101 9.10 -4.25 15.27
N LYS A 102 9.22 -5.15 14.29
CA LYS A 102 9.98 -4.89 13.03
C LYS A 102 9.12 -4.89 11.78
N LEU A 103 8.19 -5.84 11.65
CA LEU A 103 7.19 -5.84 10.56
C LEU A 103 6.12 -4.78 10.81
N VAL A 104 5.71 -4.61 12.07
CA VAL A 104 4.93 -3.45 12.50
C VAL A 104 5.71 -2.16 12.24
N GLN A 105 7.04 -2.14 12.36
CA GLN A 105 7.86 -0.96 12.03
C GLN A 105 8.01 -0.71 10.53
N LEU A 106 7.87 -1.74 9.69
CA LEU A 106 7.70 -1.60 8.23
C LEU A 106 6.30 -1.12 7.87
N SER A 107 5.26 -1.64 8.53
CA SER A 107 3.89 -1.11 8.42
C SER A 107 3.71 0.24 9.15
N LEU A 108 4.65 0.66 10.00
CA LEU A 108 4.75 1.98 10.65
C LEU A 108 5.85 2.85 10.01
N ASN A 109 6.48 2.38 8.91
CA ASN A 109 7.13 3.30 7.96
C ASN A 109 6.07 4.03 7.10
N ILE A 110 4.80 3.65 7.24
CA ILE A 110 3.65 4.55 7.21
C ILE A 110 3.95 5.67 8.21
N ASN A 111 4.46 6.77 7.71
CA ASN A 111 4.85 7.90 8.54
C ASN A 111 3.62 8.48 9.28
N GLY A 112 3.87 9.31 10.29
CA GLY A 112 2.80 9.91 11.12
C GLY A 112 1.73 10.68 10.32
N GLU A 113 2.09 11.23 9.16
CA GLU A 113 1.15 11.88 8.25
C GLU A 113 0.11 10.90 7.70
N LEU A 114 0.52 9.72 7.23
CA LEU A 114 -0.42 8.71 6.76
C LEU A 114 -1.30 8.18 7.91
N CYS A 115 -0.75 8.04 9.13
CA CYS A 115 -1.56 7.70 10.30
C CYS A 115 -2.60 8.78 10.63
N LYS A 116 -2.21 10.05 10.54
CA LYS A 116 -3.11 11.19 10.74
C LYS A 116 -4.23 11.18 9.72
N LEU A 117 -3.93 11.00 8.43
CA LEU A 117 -4.94 10.87 7.36
C LEU A 117 -5.93 9.73 7.65
N ILE A 118 -5.42 8.57 8.07
CA ILE A 118 -6.27 7.43 8.45
C ILE A 118 -7.15 7.76 9.66
N ALA A 119 -6.64 8.49 10.65
CA ALA A 119 -7.43 8.89 11.83
C ALA A 119 -8.53 9.88 11.44
N GLU A 120 -8.21 10.91 10.67
CA GLU A 120 -9.16 11.91 10.19
C GLU A 120 -10.26 11.29 9.33
N ALA A 121 -9.94 10.30 8.49
CA ALA A 121 -10.93 9.59 7.69
C ALA A 121 -11.89 8.71 8.52
N LYS A 122 -11.49 8.26 9.72
CA LYS A 122 -12.35 7.50 10.62
C LYS A 122 -13.32 8.37 11.44
N GLU A 123 -13.01 9.66 11.56
CA GLU A 123 -13.83 10.64 12.29
C GLU A 123 -14.88 11.31 11.40
N ARG A 124 -14.87 11.04 10.09
CA ARG A 124 -15.88 11.46 9.11
C ARG A 124 -16.94 10.38 8.94
#